data_AF-H3A3Y6-F1
#
_entry.id   AF-H3A3Y6-F1
#
_cell.length_a   1.000
_cell.length_b   1.000
_cell.length_c   1.000
_cell.angle_alpha   90.00
_cell.angle_beta   90.00
_cell.angle_gamma   90.00
#
_symmetry.space_group_name_H-M   'P 1'
#
loop_
_entity.id
_entity.type
_entity.pdbx_description
1 polymer ?
#
loop_
_entity_poly.entity_id
_entity_poly.type
_entity_poly.pdbx_seq_one_letter_code
_entity_poly.pdbx_strand_id
1 'polypeptide(L)'
;MTERRRKAIEGLPWEPTDIHELQIPAHFCQTIDGRPFLLHDSVPDDKNRFLMFSTQENIECLRQHTNWFSDGTFRIVPLNFNQLYTIHSSIEGSILPIVYILIKNRTENSHQQVSEILKDHGCNPTNVMIVLERAAMNAIQLIFPTAALSACFFHLSQCVWQKVQELGLCQEYTDNKEMWITKKKLPALAFVLPGDVAA
;
A
#
# COMPACT_ATOMS: atom_id res chain seq x y z
N MET A 1 -20.12 3.13 -9.29
CA MET A 1 -18.70 2.90 -9.65
C MET A 1 -18.19 4.18 -10.26
N THR A 2 -17.46 5.00 -9.49
CA THR A 2 -17.02 6.31 -9.98
C THR A 2 -15.74 6.11 -10.78
N GLU A 3 -15.83 6.09 -12.10
CA GLU A 3 -14.64 6.10 -12.96
C GLU A 3 -13.92 7.44 -12.78
N ARG A 4 -12.83 7.44 -12.01
CA ARG A 4 -11.88 8.55 -11.99
C ARG A 4 -11.03 8.46 -13.26
N ARG A 5 -11.57 8.91 -14.40
CA ARG A 5 -10.78 9.16 -15.61
C ARG A 5 -9.88 10.37 -15.34
N ARG A 6 -8.56 10.22 -15.51
CA ARG A 6 -7.67 11.39 -15.63
C ARG A 6 -8.22 12.24 -16.78
N LYS A 7 -8.59 13.50 -16.53
CA LYS A 7 -8.59 14.49 -17.61
C LYS A 7 -7.15 14.53 -18.13
N ALA A 8 -6.96 14.39 -19.44
CA ALA A 8 -5.66 14.64 -20.04
C ALA A 8 -5.26 16.07 -19.63
N ILE A 9 -4.20 16.20 -18.86
CA ILE A 9 -3.64 17.50 -18.52
C ILE A 9 -2.76 17.87 -19.71
N GLU A 10 -3.13 18.94 -20.40
CA GLU A 10 -2.32 19.47 -21.51
C GLU A 10 -0.93 19.87 -20.99
N GLY A 11 0.11 19.54 -21.76
CA GLY A 11 1.50 19.88 -21.40
C GLY A 11 2.21 18.87 -20.50
N LEU A 12 1.62 17.72 -20.18
CA LEU A 12 2.37 16.63 -19.55
C LEU A 12 3.44 16.08 -20.50
N PRO A 13 4.66 15.79 -20.00
CA PRO A 13 5.68 15.13 -20.82
C PRO A 13 5.20 13.74 -21.24
N TRP A 14 5.71 13.26 -22.37
CA TRP A 14 5.49 11.90 -22.82
C TRP A 14 6.02 10.92 -21.76
N GLU A 15 5.22 9.90 -21.45
CA GLU A 15 5.62 8.86 -20.50
C GLU A 15 6.54 7.86 -21.22
N PRO A 16 7.79 7.68 -20.77
CA PRO A 16 8.71 6.78 -21.42
C PRO A 16 8.28 5.32 -21.31
N THR A 17 8.57 4.53 -22.34
CA THR A 17 8.35 3.08 -22.33
C THR A 17 9.44 2.32 -21.59
N ASP A 18 10.64 2.91 -21.48
CA ASP A 18 11.74 2.38 -20.68
C ASP A 18 11.89 3.18 -19.37
N ILE A 19 11.91 2.48 -18.24
CA ILE A 19 12.11 3.10 -16.93
C ILE A 19 13.48 3.75 -16.78
N HIS A 20 14.49 3.30 -17.52
CA HIS A 20 15.83 3.89 -17.51
C HIS A 20 15.84 5.28 -18.15
N GLU A 21 14.91 5.54 -19.07
CA GLU A 21 14.70 6.85 -19.70
C GLU A 21 13.81 7.78 -18.85
N LEU A 22 13.16 7.27 -17.80
CA LEU A 22 12.30 8.05 -16.93
C LEU A 22 13.11 9.06 -16.12
N GLN A 23 13.09 10.31 -16.57
CA GLN A 23 13.56 11.47 -15.82
C GLN A 23 12.35 12.19 -15.24
N ILE A 24 12.36 12.47 -13.94
CA ILE A 24 11.27 13.22 -13.29
C ILE A 24 11.56 14.71 -13.41
N PRO A 25 10.74 15.49 -14.14
CA PRO A 25 10.87 16.94 -14.20
C PRO A 25 10.91 17.57 -12.81
N ALA A 26 11.76 18.59 -12.62
CA ALA A 26 11.93 19.27 -11.34
C ALA A 26 10.62 19.79 -10.73
N HIS A 27 9.67 20.23 -11.54
CA HIS A 27 8.36 20.71 -11.07
C HIS A 27 7.46 19.61 -10.52
N PHE A 28 7.70 18.33 -10.82
CA PHE A 28 7.03 17.19 -10.17
C PHE A 28 7.74 16.73 -8.90
N CYS A 29 8.98 17.17 -8.68
CA CYS A 29 9.71 16.92 -7.43
C CYS A 29 9.28 17.87 -6.31
N GLN A 30 8.36 18.80 -6.59
CA GLN A 30 7.89 19.83 -5.68
C GLN A 30 6.36 19.81 -5.57
N THR A 31 5.88 20.29 -4.44
CA THR A 31 4.47 20.65 -4.22
C THR A 31 4.09 21.90 -5.03
N ILE A 32 2.78 22.21 -5.10
CA ILE A 32 2.26 23.39 -5.81
C ILE A 32 2.85 24.70 -5.24
N ASP A 33 3.16 24.73 -3.95
CA ASP A 33 3.79 25.86 -3.25
C ASP A 33 5.33 25.77 -3.19
N GLY A 34 5.93 24.85 -3.95
CA GLY A 34 7.38 24.80 -4.19
C GLY A 34 8.20 24.05 -3.13
N ARG A 35 7.57 23.43 -2.13
CA ARG A 35 8.28 22.59 -1.15
C ARG A 35 8.73 21.26 -1.77
N PRO A 36 9.89 20.70 -1.38
CA PRO A 36 10.32 19.37 -1.81
C PRO A 36 9.25 18.30 -1.54
N PHE A 37 9.05 17.42 -2.53
CA PHE A 37 8.02 16.38 -2.47
C PHE A 37 8.53 15.01 -2.94
N LEU A 38 9.44 14.95 -3.92
CA LEU A 38 10.15 13.70 -4.22
C LEU A 38 11.16 13.45 -3.10
N LEU A 39 10.80 12.51 -2.22
CA LEU A 39 11.60 12.14 -1.04
C LEU A 39 12.75 11.20 -1.41
N HIS A 40 12.50 10.26 -2.32
CA HIS A 40 13.52 9.32 -2.77
C HIS A 40 13.27 8.84 -4.21
N ASP A 41 14.35 8.66 -4.96
CA ASP A 41 14.39 7.97 -6.24
C ASP A 41 15.54 6.96 -6.17
N SER A 42 15.23 5.66 -6.26
CA SER A 42 16.25 4.61 -6.14
C SER A 42 17.16 4.48 -7.38
N VAL A 43 17.08 5.47 -8.28
CA VAL A 43 17.90 5.75 -9.46
C VAL A 43 17.55 4.95 -10.73
N PRO A 44 17.82 5.50 -11.93
CA PRO A 44 17.48 4.86 -13.20
C PRO A 44 18.08 3.47 -13.39
N ASP A 45 19.30 3.20 -12.92
CA ASP A 45 19.97 1.90 -13.11
C ASP A 45 19.40 0.78 -12.23
N ASP A 46 18.50 1.09 -11.30
CA ASP A 46 17.84 0.11 -10.46
C ASP A 46 16.76 -0.66 -11.23
N LYS A 47 16.97 -1.97 -11.41
CA LYS A 47 15.99 -2.87 -12.02
C LYS A 47 14.67 -2.94 -11.23
N ASN A 48 14.69 -2.57 -9.96
CA ASN A 48 13.54 -2.51 -9.05
C ASN A 48 13.17 -1.08 -8.69
N ARG A 49 13.52 -0.10 -9.55
CA ARG A 49 13.36 1.33 -9.25
C ARG A 49 12.01 1.65 -8.60
N PHE A 50 12.06 2.42 -7.53
CA PHE A 50 10.90 2.97 -6.88
C PHE A 50 11.08 4.47 -6.64
N LEU A 51 9.95 5.18 -6.64
CA LEU A 51 9.89 6.60 -6.34
C LEU A 51 9.05 6.79 -5.10
N MET A 52 9.55 7.54 -4.14
CA MET A 52 8.84 7.86 -2.90
C MET A 52 8.58 9.35 -2.82
N PHE A 53 7.33 9.72 -2.54
CA PHE A 53 6.87 11.08 -2.43
C PHE A 53 6.27 11.34 -1.06
N SER A 54 6.74 12.39 -0.42
CA SER A 54 6.26 12.89 0.87
C SER A 54 6.88 14.26 1.11
N THR A 55 6.19 15.12 1.85
CA THR A 55 6.81 16.34 2.39
C THR A 55 7.48 16.06 3.73
N GLN A 56 8.27 17.02 4.22
CA GLN A 56 8.89 16.96 5.54
C GLN A 56 7.83 16.91 6.66
N GLU A 57 6.77 17.71 6.54
CA GLU A 57 5.67 17.76 7.51
C GLU A 57 4.89 16.43 7.55
N ASN A 58 4.75 15.78 6.40
CA ASN A 58 4.19 14.44 6.31
C ASN A 58 5.07 13.42 7.06
N ILE A 59 6.38 13.48 6.90
CA ILE A 59 7.30 12.61 7.64
C ILE A 59 7.24 12.88 9.14
N GLU A 60 7.18 14.14 9.56
CA GLU A 60 6.97 14.52 10.97
C GLU A 60 5.65 13.97 11.51
N CYS A 61 4.59 14.00 10.71
CA CYS A 61 3.33 13.35 11.05
C CYS A 61 3.49 11.84 11.29
N LEU A 62 4.21 11.11 10.43
CA LEU A 62 4.45 9.67 10.64
C LEU A 62 5.25 9.38 11.90
N ARG A 63 6.16 10.28 12.30
CA ARG A 63 6.94 10.17 13.54
C ARG A 63 6.08 10.39 14.78
N GLN A 64 5.13 11.33 14.73
CA GLN A 64 4.25 11.67 15.85
C GLN A 64 3.10 10.68 16.02
N HIS A 65 2.55 10.19 14.91
CA HIS A 65 1.38 9.31 14.89
C HIS A 65 1.80 7.90 14.46
N THR A 66 2.06 7.04 15.44
CA THR A 66 2.70 5.72 15.26
C THR A 66 1.73 4.57 14.90
N ASN A 67 0.46 4.88 14.64
CA ASN A 67 -0.53 3.94 14.11
C ASN A 67 -0.60 4.10 12.59
N TRP A 68 0.05 3.19 11.89
CA TRP A 68 0.16 3.25 10.44
C TRP A 68 -0.80 2.30 9.77
N PHE A 69 -1.23 2.68 8.58
CA PHE A 69 -2.01 1.85 7.68
C PHE A 69 -1.31 1.84 6.33
N SER A 70 -1.42 0.76 5.58
CA SER A 70 -0.97 0.77 4.19
C SER A 70 -2.02 0.26 3.23
N ASP A 71 -1.95 0.78 2.00
CA ASP A 71 -2.79 0.35 0.90
C ASP A 71 -1.97 0.29 -0.40
N GLY A 72 -2.37 -0.61 -1.30
CA GLY A 72 -1.73 -0.81 -2.59
C GLY A 72 -2.77 -0.81 -3.71
N THR A 73 -2.61 0.06 -4.69
CA THR A 73 -3.48 0.13 -5.88
C THR A 73 -2.71 -0.16 -7.17
N PHE A 74 -3.35 -0.92 -8.06
CA PHE A 74 -2.76 -1.42 -9.31
C PHE A 74 -3.33 -0.76 -10.56
N ARG A 75 -4.54 -0.17 -10.46
CA ARG A 75 -5.27 0.32 -11.64
C ARG A 75 -4.85 1.74 -12.05
N ILE A 76 -4.18 2.47 -11.16
CA ILE A 76 -3.83 3.88 -11.32
C ILE A 76 -2.32 4.02 -11.14
N VAL A 77 -1.56 3.35 -12.01
CA VAL A 77 -0.09 3.36 -11.98
C VAL A 77 0.46 3.79 -13.34
N PRO A 78 1.55 4.57 -13.39
CA PRO A 78 2.25 4.85 -14.63
C PRO A 78 2.79 3.55 -15.25
N LEU A 79 2.96 3.51 -16.57
CA LEU A 79 3.36 2.37 -17.39
C LEU A 79 4.57 1.60 -16.84
N ASN A 80 5.56 2.32 -16.30
CA ASN A 80 6.81 1.72 -15.80
C ASN A 80 6.73 1.12 -14.40
N PHE A 81 5.60 1.28 -13.69
CA PHE A 81 5.42 0.81 -12.33
C PHE A 81 4.25 -0.17 -12.25
N ASN A 82 4.31 -1.14 -11.34
CA ASN A 82 3.23 -2.11 -11.17
C ASN A 82 2.29 -1.79 -10.01
N GLN A 83 2.70 -0.89 -9.10
CA GLN A 83 1.90 -0.55 -7.92
C GLN A 83 2.16 0.88 -7.46
N LEU A 84 1.08 1.54 -7.03
CA LEU A 84 1.14 2.68 -6.12
C LEU A 84 0.85 2.14 -4.72
N TYR A 85 1.89 2.02 -3.91
CA TYR A 85 1.81 1.69 -2.50
C TYR A 85 1.75 2.99 -1.69
N THR A 86 0.98 3.01 -0.61
CA THR A 86 0.79 4.19 0.21
C THR A 86 0.85 3.84 1.69
N ILE A 87 1.44 4.73 2.48
CA ILE A 87 1.46 4.64 3.94
C ILE A 87 0.67 5.82 4.49
N HIS A 88 -0.23 5.50 5.40
CA HIS A 88 -1.22 6.40 5.96
C HIS A 88 -1.02 6.50 7.46
N SER A 89 -1.42 7.64 8.02
CA SER A 89 -1.41 7.87 9.45
C SER A 89 -2.81 8.23 9.95
N SER A 90 -3.11 7.86 11.20
CA SER A 90 -4.34 8.29 11.87
C SER A 90 -4.10 9.62 12.59
N ILE A 91 -4.69 10.68 12.06
CA ILE A 91 -4.66 12.04 12.61
C ILE A 91 -6.08 12.41 13.02
N GLU A 92 -6.30 12.64 14.32
CA GLU A 92 -7.60 13.06 14.88
C GLU A 92 -8.79 12.18 14.43
N GLY A 93 -8.57 10.86 14.35
CA GLY A 93 -9.59 9.89 13.93
C GLY A 93 -9.78 9.77 12.41
N SER A 94 -9.08 10.57 11.62
CA SER A 94 -9.04 10.44 10.15
C SER A 94 -7.80 9.67 9.71
N ILE A 95 -7.95 8.80 8.70
CA ILE A 95 -6.82 8.09 8.09
C ILE A 95 -6.44 8.85 6.82
N LEU A 96 -5.23 9.43 6.80
CA LEU A 96 -4.75 10.24 5.70
C LEU A 96 -3.51 9.60 5.06
N PRO A 97 -3.43 9.55 3.71
CA PRO A 97 -2.22 9.09 3.03
C PRO A 97 -1.11 10.12 3.22
N ILE A 98 0.05 9.65 3.70
CA ILE A 98 1.18 10.50 4.07
C ILE A 98 2.35 10.31 3.12
N VAL A 99 2.62 9.06 2.75
CA VAL A 99 3.70 8.68 1.84
C VAL A 99 3.14 7.92 0.66
N TYR A 100 3.57 8.30 -0.55
CA TYR A 100 3.19 7.67 -1.80
C TYR A 100 4.41 7.03 -2.43
N ILE A 101 4.32 5.76 -2.81
CA ILE A 101 5.43 4.98 -3.34
C ILE A 101 5.01 4.34 -4.67
N LEU A 102 5.64 4.75 -5.76
CA LEU A 102 5.55 4.04 -7.03
C LEU A 102 6.60 2.93 -7.05
N ILE A 103 6.17 1.67 -7.08
CA ILE A 103 7.05 0.50 -7.03
C ILE A 103 6.97 -0.23 -8.36
N LYS A 104 8.13 -0.49 -8.97
CA LYS A 104 8.21 -1.34 -10.17
C LYS A 104 7.93 -2.78 -9.79
N ASN A 105 8.79 -3.40 -8.99
CA ASN A 105 8.63 -4.79 -8.60
C ASN A 105 8.28 -4.91 -7.12
N ARG A 106 7.20 -5.63 -6.81
CA ARG A 106 6.68 -5.83 -5.44
C ARG A 106 7.43 -6.90 -4.67
N THR A 107 8.76 -6.81 -4.66
CA THR A 107 9.62 -7.76 -3.98
C THR A 107 9.74 -7.40 -2.50
N GLU A 108 10.14 -8.37 -1.66
CA GLU A 108 10.40 -8.11 -0.25
C GLU A 108 11.50 -7.06 -0.09
N ASN A 109 12.55 -7.13 -0.92
CA ASN A 109 13.65 -6.16 -0.94
C ASN A 109 13.15 -4.73 -1.22
N SER A 110 12.26 -4.55 -2.20
CA SER A 110 11.71 -3.22 -2.52
C SER A 110 10.94 -2.63 -1.33
N HIS A 111 10.16 -3.44 -0.61
CA HIS A 111 9.45 -3.00 0.60
C HIS A 111 10.39 -2.78 1.78
N GLN A 112 11.48 -3.55 1.89
CA GLN A 112 12.52 -3.34 2.90
C GLN A 112 13.19 -1.98 2.70
N GLN A 113 13.63 -1.66 1.48
CA GLN A 113 14.26 -0.37 1.18
C GLN A 113 13.33 0.81 1.49
N VAL A 114 12.05 0.72 1.14
CA VAL A 114 11.05 1.74 1.51
C VAL A 114 10.98 1.91 3.04
N SER A 115 10.93 0.80 3.77
CA SER A 115 10.85 0.80 5.23
C SER A 115 12.12 1.34 5.89
N GLU A 116 13.30 1.01 5.35
CA GLU A 116 14.61 1.52 5.79
C GLU A 116 14.69 3.04 5.63
N ILE A 117 14.27 3.59 4.49
CA ILE A 117 14.29 5.04 4.30
C ILE A 117 13.41 5.75 5.34
N LEU A 118 12.22 5.21 5.65
CA LEU A 118 11.36 5.81 6.68
C LEU A 118 12.00 5.72 8.07
N LYS A 119 12.66 4.60 8.37
CA LYS A 119 13.41 4.41 9.62
C LYS A 119 14.57 5.40 9.74
N ASP A 120 15.29 5.66 8.65
CA ASP A 120 16.38 6.64 8.59
C ASP A 120 15.88 8.07 8.79
N HIS A 121 14.65 8.36 8.39
CA HIS A 121 13.95 9.61 8.70
C HIS A 121 13.44 9.67 10.16
N GLY A 122 13.75 8.68 10.99
CA GLY A 122 13.39 8.63 12.41
C GLY A 122 11.96 8.20 12.68
N CYS A 123 11.29 7.58 11.71
CA CYS A 123 9.96 7.02 11.88
C CYS A 123 10.02 5.68 12.64
N ASN A 124 9.09 5.45 13.55
CA ASN A 124 9.03 4.23 14.34
C ASN A 124 7.57 3.89 14.72
N PRO A 125 6.87 3.09 13.91
CA PRO A 125 5.48 2.73 14.19
C PRO A 125 5.37 1.82 15.42
N THR A 126 4.23 1.93 16.11
CA THR A 126 3.84 1.02 17.19
C THR A 126 2.86 -0.03 16.68
N ASN A 127 1.95 0.36 15.79
CA ASN A 127 0.99 -0.53 15.15
C ASN A 127 1.01 -0.29 13.66
N VAL A 128 0.96 -1.37 12.87
CA VAL A 128 0.86 -1.30 11.41
C VAL A 128 -0.27 -2.21 10.96
N MET A 129 -1.33 -1.62 10.40
CA MET A 129 -2.36 -2.36 9.67
C MET A 129 -1.98 -2.41 8.19
N ILE A 130 -1.62 -3.60 7.70
CA ILE A 130 -1.01 -3.76 6.39
C ILE A 130 -1.95 -4.48 5.41
N VAL A 131 -1.75 -4.18 4.12
CA VAL A 131 -2.28 -5.00 3.02
C VAL A 131 -1.83 -6.46 3.16
N LEU A 132 -2.64 -7.40 2.66
CA LEU A 132 -2.28 -8.83 2.59
C LEU A 132 -1.29 -9.12 1.46
N GLU A 133 -0.14 -8.44 1.48
CA GLU A 133 0.99 -8.67 0.59
C GLU A 133 2.18 -9.16 1.42
N ARG A 134 2.54 -10.45 1.26
CA ARG A 134 3.55 -11.12 2.08
C ARG A 134 4.90 -10.37 2.09
N ALA A 135 5.29 -9.82 0.94
CA ALA A 135 6.51 -9.05 0.81
C ALA A 135 6.54 -7.81 1.70
N ALA A 136 5.43 -7.05 1.73
CA ALA A 136 5.29 -5.87 2.58
C ALA A 136 5.22 -6.24 4.07
N MET A 137 4.50 -7.31 4.41
CA MET A 137 4.42 -7.84 5.79
C MET A 137 5.81 -8.21 6.33
N ASN A 138 6.57 -8.99 5.55
CA ASN A 138 7.91 -9.43 5.92
C ASN A 138 8.88 -8.25 6.09
N ALA A 139 8.80 -7.26 5.19
CA ALA A 139 9.62 -6.06 5.28
C ALA A 139 9.36 -5.25 6.56
N ILE A 140 8.10 -4.99 6.90
CA ILE A 140 7.74 -4.26 8.12
C ILE A 140 8.22 -5.02 9.36
N GLN A 141 8.01 -6.34 9.43
CA GLN A 141 8.47 -7.15 10.57
C GLN A 141 9.99 -7.16 10.70
N LEU A 142 10.73 -7.14 9.58
CA LEU A 142 12.18 -7.11 9.61
C LEU A 142 12.71 -5.75 10.10
N ILE A 143 12.16 -4.64 9.57
CA ILE A 143 12.69 -3.30 9.81
C ILE A 143 12.18 -2.68 11.12
N PHE A 144 10.93 -2.99 11.49
CA PHE A 144 10.23 -2.54 12.70
C PHE A 144 9.74 -3.74 13.54
N PRO A 145 10.65 -4.56 14.09
CA PRO A 145 10.29 -5.83 14.75
C PRO A 145 9.47 -5.66 16.03
N THR A 146 9.44 -4.48 16.62
CA THR A 146 8.65 -4.15 17.81
C THR A 146 7.25 -3.65 17.49
N ALA A 147 6.95 -3.34 16.23
CA ALA A 147 5.64 -2.90 15.82
C ALA A 147 4.66 -4.09 15.77
N ALA A 148 3.46 -3.90 16.32
CA ALA A 148 2.40 -4.89 16.19
C ALA A 148 1.83 -4.85 14.76
N LEU A 149 2.00 -5.95 14.03
CA LEU A 149 1.48 -6.09 12.68
C LEU A 149 0.09 -6.72 12.70
N SER A 150 -0.87 -6.08 12.04
CA SER A 150 -2.22 -6.60 11.83
C SER A 150 -2.58 -6.59 10.34
N ALA A 151 -3.26 -7.64 9.87
CA ALA A 151 -3.80 -7.64 8.52
C ALA A 151 -5.10 -6.82 8.45
N CYS A 152 -5.31 -6.10 7.36
CA CYS A 152 -6.55 -5.39 7.12
C CYS A 152 -7.74 -6.35 6.90
N PHE A 153 -8.78 -6.25 7.72
CA PHE A 153 -9.99 -7.08 7.64
C PHE A 153 -10.73 -6.95 6.29
N PHE A 154 -10.69 -5.75 5.70
CA PHE A 154 -11.26 -5.51 4.38
C PHE A 154 -10.55 -6.34 3.31
N HIS A 155 -9.21 -6.30 3.26
CA HIS A 155 -8.44 -7.11 2.31
C HIS A 155 -8.59 -8.61 2.58
N LEU A 156 -8.67 -9.04 3.84
CA LEU A 156 -8.99 -10.44 4.18
C LEU A 156 -10.34 -10.86 3.58
N SER A 157 -11.36 -10.03 3.76
CA SER A 157 -12.71 -10.28 3.23
C SER A 157 -12.74 -10.34 1.70
N GLN A 158 -11.88 -9.57 1.03
CA GLN A 158 -11.67 -9.60 -0.41
C GLN A 158 -10.96 -10.88 -0.86
N CYS A 159 -9.89 -11.30 -0.19
CA CYS A 159 -9.18 -12.56 -0.50
C CYS A 159 -10.12 -13.77 -0.40
N VAL A 160 -10.96 -13.83 0.65
CA VAL A 160 -11.97 -14.89 0.76
C VAL A 160 -12.94 -14.84 -0.42
N TRP A 161 -13.38 -13.65 -0.84
CA TRP A 161 -14.28 -13.51 -1.99
C TRP A 161 -13.62 -13.93 -3.31
N GLN A 162 -12.38 -13.53 -3.57
CA GLN A 162 -11.60 -13.96 -4.73
C GLN A 162 -11.51 -15.48 -4.77
N LYS A 163 -11.31 -16.13 -3.62
CA LYS A 163 -11.26 -17.59 -3.57
C LYS A 163 -12.59 -18.26 -3.92
N VAL A 164 -13.72 -17.69 -3.48
CA VAL A 164 -15.05 -18.16 -3.90
C VAL A 164 -15.20 -18.08 -5.42
N GLN A 165 -14.71 -17.00 -6.04
CA GLN A 165 -14.76 -16.82 -7.49
C GLN A 165 -13.88 -17.84 -8.23
N GLU A 166 -12.63 -18.04 -7.78
CA GLU A 166 -11.70 -19.04 -8.35
C GLU A 166 -12.25 -20.47 -8.32
N LEU A 167 -13.00 -20.80 -7.27
CA LEU A 167 -13.59 -22.12 -7.10
C LEU A 167 -14.90 -22.30 -7.91
N GLY A 168 -15.35 -21.28 -8.64
CA GLY A 168 -16.61 -21.33 -9.39
C GLY A 168 -17.87 -21.29 -8.53
N LEU A 169 -17.75 -20.88 -7.25
CA LEU A 169 -18.83 -20.93 -6.26
C LEU A 169 -19.69 -19.66 -6.22
N CYS A 170 -19.56 -18.76 -7.21
CA CYS A 170 -20.32 -17.50 -7.26
C CYS A 170 -21.83 -17.70 -7.25
N GLN A 171 -22.32 -18.68 -8.01
CA GLN A 171 -23.75 -18.97 -8.12
C GLN A 171 -24.27 -19.57 -6.80
N GLU A 172 -23.56 -20.56 -6.26
CA GLU A 172 -23.87 -21.17 -4.96
C GLU A 172 -23.90 -20.13 -3.83
N TYR A 173 -22.95 -19.20 -3.80
CA TYR A 173 -22.95 -18.10 -2.84
C TYR A 173 -24.21 -17.21 -2.94
N THR A 174 -24.76 -17.04 -4.14
CA THR A 174 -25.93 -16.20 -4.39
C THR A 174 -27.23 -16.93 -4.03
N ASP A 175 -27.30 -18.21 -4.36
CA ASP A 175 -28.54 -18.99 -4.29
C ASP A 175 -28.68 -19.77 -2.97
N ASN A 176 -27.56 -20.07 -2.30
CA ASN A 176 -27.53 -20.85 -1.05
C ASN A 176 -27.17 -19.98 0.16
N LYS A 177 -28.15 -19.81 1.06
CA LYS A 177 -27.98 -19.07 2.31
C LYS A 177 -26.90 -19.66 3.22
N GLU A 178 -26.74 -20.98 3.28
CA GLU A 178 -25.71 -21.62 4.11
C GLU A 178 -24.30 -21.32 3.58
N MET A 179 -24.14 -21.31 2.25
CA MET A 179 -22.89 -20.90 1.61
C MET A 179 -22.56 -19.43 1.90
N TRP A 180 -23.56 -18.54 1.82
CA TRP A 180 -23.40 -17.13 2.20
C TRP A 180 -22.96 -16.97 3.66
N ILE A 181 -23.61 -17.67 4.60
CA ILE A 181 -23.24 -17.66 6.02
C ILE A 181 -21.82 -18.19 6.21
N THR A 182 -21.48 -19.31 5.56
CA THR A 182 -20.16 -19.94 5.66
C THR A 182 -19.06 -18.99 5.20
N LYS A 183 -19.26 -18.30 4.06
CA LYS A 183 -18.34 -17.27 3.57
C LYS A 183 -18.15 -16.14 4.59
N LYS A 184 -19.21 -15.74 5.31
CA LYS A 184 -19.14 -14.68 6.33
C LYS A 184 -18.43 -15.13 7.61
N LYS A 185 -18.55 -16.40 7.98
CA LYS A 185 -17.86 -17.00 9.13
C LYS A 185 -16.34 -16.97 8.96
N LEU A 186 -15.83 -17.23 7.75
CA LEU A 186 -14.38 -17.28 7.48
C LEU A 186 -13.60 -16.02 7.92
N PRO A 187 -13.92 -14.80 7.44
CA PRO A 187 -13.23 -13.61 7.90
C PRO A 187 -13.56 -13.29 9.37
N ALA A 188 -14.75 -13.65 9.87
CA ALA A 188 -15.14 -13.41 11.26
C ALA A 188 -14.26 -14.15 12.28
N LEU A 189 -13.55 -15.20 11.88
CA LEU A 189 -12.54 -15.86 12.71
C LEU A 189 -11.44 -14.90 13.20
N ALA A 190 -11.19 -13.80 12.49
CA ALA A 190 -10.26 -12.76 12.94
C ALA A 190 -10.66 -12.10 14.28
N PHE A 191 -11.91 -12.28 14.73
CA PHE A 191 -12.43 -11.75 15.99
C PHE A 191 -12.70 -12.84 17.04
N VAL A 192 -12.37 -14.09 16.73
CA VAL A 192 -12.52 -15.23 17.64
C VAL A 192 -11.15 -15.52 18.23
N LEU A 193 -11.09 -15.72 19.55
CA LEU A 193 -9.83 -16.08 20.20
C LEU A 193 -9.38 -17.47 19.71
N PRO A 194 -8.07 -17.73 19.54
CA PRO A 194 -7.60 -19.03 19.05
C PRO A 194 -8.11 -20.22 19.86
N GLY A 195 -8.31 -20.07 21.18
CA GLY A 195 -8.84 -21.12 22.05
C GLY A 195 -10.32 -21.45 21.85
N ASP A 196 -11.07 -20.56 21.19
CA ASP A 196 -12.50 -20.72 20.92
C ASP A 196 -12.77 -21.33 19.53
N VAL A 197 -11.73 -21.55 18.73
CA VAL A 197 -11.82 -22.21 17.43
C VAL A 197 -11.70 -23.73 17.64
N ALA A 198 -12.82 -24.45 17.53
CA ALA A 198 -12.82 -25.90 17.59
C ALA A 198 -12.02 -26.51 16.41
N ALA A 199 -11.16 -27.49 16.72
CA ALA A 199 -10.35 -28.22 15.76
C ALA A 199 -11.17 -29.18 14.88
#